data_AF-B6AW17-F1
#
_entry.id   AF-B6AW17-F1
#
_cell.length_a   1.000
_cell.length_b   1.000
_cell.length_c   1.000
_cell.angle_alpha   90.00
_cell.angle_beta   90.00
_cell.angle_gamma   90.00
#
_symmetry.space_group_name_H-M   'P 1'
#
loop_
_entity.id
_entity.type
_entity.pdbx_description
1 polymer ?
#
loop_
_entity_poly.entity_id
_entity_poly.type
_entity_poly.pdbx_seq_one_letter_code
_entity_poly.pdbx_strand_id
1 'polypeptide(L)' 'MALFISPNITLTTLVVAFGFLILAAELINTAVEAIVDKTTPEIHELAKKSKDAASAMTFVTLLGLVSVWVGLLISIIGNK' A
#
# COMPACT_ATOMS: atom_id res chain seq x y z
N MET A 1 -14.49 7.86 5.73
CA MET A 1 -15.14 6.82 6.55
C MET A 1 -14.41 6.57 7.86
N ALA A 2 -13.10 6.23 7.88
CA ALA A 2 -12.37 5.94 9.13
C ALA A 2 -12.47 7.04 10.20
N LEU A 3 -12.45 8.32 9.79
CA LEU A 3 -12.52 9.48 10.70
C LEU A 3 -13.82 9.58 11.52
N PHE A 4 -14.89 8.87 11.11
CA PHE A 4 -16.21 8.97 11.73
C PHE A 4 -16.59 7.75 12.58
N ILE A 5 -15.73 6.73 12.65
CA ILE A 5 -16.11 5.39 13.14
C ILE A 5 -15.48 5.03 14.50
N SER A 6 -14.38 5.67 14.92
CA SER A 6 -13.66 5.24 16.13
C SER A 6 -13.11 6.40 16.98
N PRO A 7 -13.19 6.31 18.33
CA PRO A 7 -12.51 7.24 19.24
C PRO A 7 -10.99 7.04 19.27
N ASN A 8 -10.46 5.96 18.67
CA ASN A 8 -9.03 5.71 18.62
C ASN A 8 -8.38 6.55 17.50
N ILE A 9 -7.99 7.78 17.86
CA ILE A 9 -7.38 8.74 16.93
C ILE A 9 -6.07 8.23 16.32
N THR A 10 -5.31 7.42 17.06
CA THR A 10 -4.05 6.83 16.60
C THR A 10 -4.30 5.85 15.44
N LEU A 11 -5.16 4.85 15.64
CA LEU A 11 -5.48 3.87 14.60
C LEU A 11 -6.15 4.52 13.39
N THR A 12 -7.02 5.50 13.62
CA THR A 12 -7.67 6.27 12.56
C THR A 12 -6.66 7.05 11.71
N THR A 13 -5.68 7.69 12.34
CA THR A 13 -4.61 8.41 11.65
C THR A 13 -3.72 7.45 10.86
N LEU A 14 -3.42 6.28 11.41
CA LEU A 14 -2.66 5.24 10.70
C LEU A 14 -3.39 4.73 9.47
N VAL A 15 -4.72 4.54 9.52
CA VAL A 15 -5.51 4.16 8.33
C VAL A 15 -5.35 5.21 7.21
N VAL A 16 -5.44 6.49 7.56
CA VAL A 16 -5.27 7.58 6.59
C VAL A 16 -3.84 7.62 6.04
N ALA A 17 -2.84 7.49 6.90
CA ALA A 17 -1.43 7.49 6.51
C ALA A 17 -1.09 6.33 5.57
N PHE A 18 -1.52 5.10 5.90
CA PHE A 18 -1.36 3.94 5.02
C PHE A 18 -2.17 4.05 3.73
N GLY A 19 -3.31 4.75 3.76
CA GLY A 19 -4.09 5.09 2.57
C GLY A 19 -3.32 5.99 1.60
N PHE A 20 -2.61 6.99 2.09
CA PHE A 20 -1.71 7.77 1.24
C PHE A 20 -0.47 6.97 0.81
N LEU A 21 0.05 6.12 1.70
CA LEU A 21 1.22 5.30 1.40
C LEU A 21 0.95 4.31 0.27
N ILE A 22 -0.23 3.66 0.23
CA ILE A 22 -0.58 2.76 -0.88
C ILE A 22 -0.70 3.51 -2.21
N LEU A 23 -1.25 4.73 -2.20
CA LEU A 23 -1.27 5.58 -3.41
C LEU A 23 0.15 5.95 -3.86
N ALA A 24 1.04 6.29 -2.93
CA ALA A 24 2.44 6.55 -3.25
C ALA A 24 3.15 5.31 -3.80
N ALA A 25 2.90 4.12 -3.24
CA ALA A 25 3.44 2.86 -3.73
C ALA A 25 2.96 2.52 -5.15
N GLU A 26 1.68 2.73 -5.46
CA GLU A 26 1.12 2.55 -6.82
C GLU A 26 1.73 3.51 -7.85
N LEU A 27 1.96 4.77 -7.46
CA LEU A 27 2.66 5.75 -8.30
C LEU A 27 4.09 5.31 -8.59
N ILE A 28 4.80 4.77 -7.60
CA ILE A 28 6.15 4.21 -7.77
C ILE A 28 6.09 2.98 -8.68
N ASN A 29 5.14 2.07 -8.49
CA ASN A 29 4.96 0.89 -9.33
C ASN A 29 4.78 1.29 -10.81
N THR A 30 3.87 2.22 -11.07
CA THR A 30 3.62 2.75 -12.41
C THR A 30 4.85 3.44 -12.99
N ALA A 31 5.60 4.21 -12.19
CA ALA A 31 6.83 4.86 -12.64
C ALA A 31 7.92 3.85 -13.03
N VAL A 32 8.09 2.79 -12.24
CA VAL A 32 9.04 1.70 -12.55
C VAL A 32 8.62 0.97 -13.82
N GLU A 33 7.34 0.63 -13.97
CA GLU A 33 6.81 0.01 -15.20
C GLU A 33 7.10 0.89 -16.43
N ALA A 34 6.78 2.18 -16.36
CA ALA A 34 7.01 3.12 -17.47
C ALA A 34 8.49 3.28 -17.83
N ILE A 35 9.39 3.32 -16.83
CA ILE A 35 10.83 3.39 -17.08
C ILE A 35 11.31 2.09 -17.72
N VAL A 36 10.95 0.93 -17.16
CA VAL A 36 11.39 -0.37 -17.65
C VAL A 36 10.88 -0.61 -19.08
N ASP A 37 9.63 -0.30 -19.37
CA ASP A 37 9.03 -0.42 -20.70
C ASP A 37 9.72 0.48 -21.73
N LYS A 38 10.18 1.67 -21.29
CA LYS A 38 10.92 2.58 -22.16
C LYS A 38 12.36 2.14 -22.39
N THR A 39 13.05 1.61 -21.36
CA THR A 39 14.49 1.28 -21.43
C THR A 39 14.77 -0.12 -21.97
N THR A 40 13.80 -1.04 -21.90
CA THR A 40 14.00 -2.45 -22.20
C THR A 40 12.89 -2.96 -23.12
N PRO A 41 13.01 -2.70 -24.44
CA PRO A 41 12.01 -3.11 -25.42
C PRO A 41 11.95 -4.64 -25.65
N GLU A 42 13.00 -5.38 -25.28
CA GLU A 42 13.02 -6.84 -25.28
C GLU A 42 12.88 -7.41 -23.86
N ILE A 43 12.34 -8.64 -23.73
CA ILE A 43 12.14 -9.26 -22.41
C ILE A 43 13.52 -9.60 -21.79
N HIS A 44 13.89 -8.87 -20.74
CA HIS A 44 15.06 -9.15 -19.91
C HIS A 44 14.67 -9.66 -18.52
N GLU A 45 15.47 -10.59 -18.00
CA GLU A 45 15.27 -11.15 -16.64
C GLU A 45 15.35 -10.06 -15.55
N LEU A 46 16.27 -9.10 -15.69
CA LEU A 46 16.40 -7.99 -14.75
C LEU A 46 15.19 -7.03 -14.83
N ALA A 47 14.68 -6.76 -16.04
CA ALA A 47 13.47 -5.95 -16.23
C ALA A 47 12.26 -6.58 -15.52
N LYS A 48 12.11 -7.91 -15.63
CA LYS A 48 11.08 -8.65 -14.89
C LYS A 48 11.26 -8.50 -13.38
N LYS A 49 12.47 -8.72 -12.85
CA LYS A 49 12.76 -8.56 -11.42
C LYS A 49 12.45 -7.15 -10.90
N SER A 50 12.72 -6.11 -11.69
CA SER A 50 12.40 -4.73 -11.32
C SER A 50 10.89 -4.51 -11.20
N LYS A 51 10.08 -5.01 -12.14
CA LYS A 51 8.62 -4.92 -12.09
C LYS A 51 8.04 -5.73 -10.93
N ASP A 52 8.52 -6.96 -10.74
CA ASP A 52 8.10 -7.84 -9.65
C ASP A 52 8.37 -7.19 -8.28
N ALA A 53 9.54 -6.54 -8.11
CA ALA A 53 9.87 -5.83 -6.88
C ALA A 53 8.98 -4.60 -6.63
N ALA A 54 8.61 -3.86 -7.68
CA ALA A 54 7.72 -2.72 -7.58
C ALA A 54 6.29 -3.15 -7.20
N SER A 55 5.78 -4.22 -7.83
CA SER A 55 4.49 -4.81 -7.46
C SER A 55 4.50 -5.39 -6.03
N ALA A 56 5.62 -5.99 -5.61
CA ALA A 56 5.79 -6.47 -4.23
C ALA A 56 5.77 -5.32 -3.21
N MET A 57 6.34 -4.16 -3.52
CA MET A 57 6.26 -2.96 -2.67
C MET A 57 4.81 -2.52 -2.43
N THR A 58 4.02 -2.44 -3.50
CA THR A 58 2.58 -2.14 -3.43
C THR A 58 1.85 -3.17 -2.57
N PHE A 59 2.10 -4.47 -2.80
CA PHE A 59 1.48 -5.54 -2.04
C PHE A 59 1.80 -5.50 -0.55
N VAL A 60 3.07 -5.31 -0.18
CA VAL A 60 3.48 -5.18 1.23
C VAL A 60 2.84 -3.96 1.89
N THR A 61 2.72 -2.85 1.14
CA THR A 61 2.04 -1.64 1.62
C THR A 61 0.55 -1.89 1.86
N LEU A 62 -0.11 -2.64 0.98
CA LEU A 62 -1.50 -3.06 1.13
C LEU A 62 -1.70 -3.95 2.36
N LEU A 63 -0.80 -4.91 2.60
CA LEU A 63 -0.85 -5.75 3.81
C LEU A 63 -0.73 -4.91 5.09
N GLY A 64 0.15 -3.90 5.08
CA GLY A 64 0.25 -2.91 6.14
C GLY A 64 -1.08 -2.19 6.39
N LEU A 65 -1.70 -1.64 5.33
CA LEU A 65 -3.01 -0.99 5.42
C LEU A 65 -4.07 -1.93 6.00
N VAL A 66 -4.16 -3.17 5.50
CA VAL A 66 -5.11 -4.19 6.01
C VAL A 66 -4.86 -4.47 7.50
N SER A 67 -3.62 -4.60 7.94
CA SER A 67 -3.30 -4.84 9.34
C SER A 67 -3.80 -3.73 10.27
N VAL A 68 -3.67 -2.46 9.85
CA VAL A 68 -4.16 -1.32 10.62
C VAL A 68 -5.69 -1.31 10.66
N TRP A 69 -6.36 -1.65 9.55
CA TRP A 69 -7.81 -1.80 9.53
C TRP A 69 -8.30 -2.91 10.45
N VAL A 70 -7.63 -4.08 10.47
CA VAL A 70 -7.96 -5.18 11.39
C VAL A 70 -7.81 -4.73 12.85
N GLY A 71 -6.72 -4.04 13.19
CA GLY A 71 -6.52 -3.48 14.53
C GLY A 71 -7.62 -2.48 14.91
N LEU A 72 -8.03 -1.62 13.98
CA LEU A 72 -9.13 -0.68 14.18
C LEU A 72 -10.47 -1.39 14.43
N LEU A 73 -10.79 -2.42 13.63
CA LEU A 73 -12.00 -3.22 13.80
C LEU A 73 -12.05 -3.92 15.15
N ILE A 74 -10.95 -4.54 15.58
CA ILE A 74 -10.84 -5.17 16.91
C ILE A 74 -11.06 -4.12 18.00
N SER A 75 -10.44 -2.94 17.88
CA SER A 75 -10.61 -1.85 18.86
C SER A 75 -12.05 -1.34 18.93
N ILE A 76 -12.79 -1.31 17.81
CA ILE A 76 -14.19 -0.89 17.81
C ILE A 76 -15.09 -1.95 18.46
N ILE A 77 -14.85 -3.23 18.17
CA ILE A 77 -15.63 -4.34 18.71
C ILE A 77 -15.38 -4.52 20.21
N GLY A 78 -14.12 -4.44 20.66
CA GLY A 78 -13.75 -4.64 22.06
C GLY A 78 -14.04 -3.44 22.99
N ASN A 79 -14.33 -2.26 22.43
CA ASN A 79 -14.80 -1.09 23.19
C ASN A 79 -16.33 -1.01 23.29
N LYS A 80 -17.06 -2.00 22.75
CA LYS A 80 -18.47 -2.24 23.09
C LYS A 80 -18.56 -3.15 24.31
#